data_AF-A0A3M0KAT5-F1
#
_entry.id   AF-A0A3M0KAT5-F1
#
_cell.length_a   1.000
_cell.length_b   1.000
_cell.length_c   1.000
_cell.angle_alpha   90.00
_cell.angle_beta   90.00
_cell.angle_gamma   90.00
#
_symmetry.space_group_name_H-M   'P 1'
#
loop_
_entity.id
_entity.type
_entity.pdbx_description
1 polymer ?
#
loop_
_entity_poly.entity_id
_entity_poly.type
_entity_poly.pdbx_seq_one_letter_code
_entity_poly.pdbx_strand_id
1 'polypeptide(L)'
;MVKQESYDVVTIMETWWDDSHNWSAALDGCKLFRTHRQGRRDEGMALYIREALNAMEIETNDDKVECLWVRIRGKANKADILVGVCYRPPNQEEEVDNLFYKQLVDVSRSPALVLVGDSNLPDICWELNTAEKRWSRRFLECMEDNVLSQLVSEPTRGETMLDLLFANREGLVGDVMVRGRLRKSGHEMIEFSIFGETRRGFNETSTLDVQRADFGLNKRLIQRVPWEAALKNKGVQEG
;
A
#
# COMPACT_ATOMS: atom_id res chain seq x y z
N MET A 1 -6.85 14.70 -19.19
CA MET A 1 -7.58 13.71 -20.00
C MET A 1 -6.62 12.56 -20.14
N VAL A 2 -6.82 11.50 -19.34
CA VAL A 2 -6.07 10.26 -19.50
C VAL A 2 -6.44 9.77 -20.89
N LYS A 3 -5.53 9.87 -21.86
CA LYS A 3 -5.72 9.18 -23.14
C LYS A 3 -5.86 7.70 -22.81
N GLN A 4 -6.65 6.97 -23.61
CA GLN A 4 -6.90 5.54 -23.51
C GLN A 4 -5.61 4.72 -23.67
N GLU A 5 -4.68 4.88 -22.73
CA GLU A 5 -3.62 3.95 -22.44
C GLU A 5 -4.29 2.72 -21.81
N SER A 6 -3.71 1.55 -22.09
CA SER A 6 -4.29 0.22 -21.89
C SER A 6 -4.44 -0.20 -20.42
N TYR A 7 -4.74 0.72 -19.50
CA TYR A 7 -4.86 0.44 -18.08
C TYR A 7 -6.14 -0.32 -17.75
N ASP A 8 -6.01 -1.38 -16.96
CA ASP A 8 -7.14 -2.16 -16.47
C ASP A 8 -7.74 -1.59 -15.19
N VAL A 9 -6.93 -0.87 -14.42
CA VAL A 9 -7.29 -0.24 -13.15
C VAL A 9 -6.70 1.16 -13.11
N VAL A 10 -7.49 2.17 -12.78
CA VAL A 10 -7.03 3.56 -12.59
C VAL A 10 -7.57 4.08 -11.27
N THR A 11 -6.67 4.57 -10.42
CA THR A 11 -7.00 5.21 -9.14
C THR A 11 -6.83 6.72 -9.28
N ILE A 12 -7.77 7.48 -8.73
CA ILE A 12 -7.68 8.94 -8.63
C ILE A 12 -8.04 9.33 -7.20
N MET A 13 -7.12 10.00 -6.53
CA MET A 13 -7.28 10.59 -5.21
C MET A 13 -7.55 12.10 -5.38
N GLU A 14 -8.39 12.69 -4.53
CA GLU A 14 -8.86 14.09 -4.62
C GLU A 14 -9.68 14.40 -5.90
N THR A 15 -10.79 13.70 -6.09
CA THR A 15 -11.75 14.04 -7.15
C THR A 15 -12.57 15.27 -6.76
N TRP A 16 -12.25 16.42 -7.36
CA TRP A 16 -13.00 17.68 -7.26
C TRP A 16 -14.31 17.62 -8.08
N TRP A 17 -15.15 16.60 -7.86
CA TRP A 17 -16.41 16.40 -8.57
C TRP A 17 -17.61 16.69 -7.67
N ASP A 18 -18.56 17.46 -8.22
CA ASP A 18 -19.90 17.57 -7.64
C ASP A 18 -20.88 16.59 -8.31
N ASP A 19 -21.98 16.27 -7.63
CA ASP A 19 -23.03 15.38 -8.13
C ASP A 19 -23.72 15.89 -9.41
N SER A 20 -23.48 17.15 -9.81
CA SER A 20 -24.10 17.72 -11.01
C SER A 20 -23.36 17.37 -12.32
N HIS A 21 -22.18 16.73 -12.23
CA HIS A 21 -21.35 16.39 -13.39
C HIS A 21 -21.01 14.90 -13.54
N ASN A 22 -21.89 13.98 -13.07
CA ASN A 22 -21.68 12.53 -13.16
C ASN A 22 -21.27 12.00 -14.55
N TRP A 23 -21.75 12.63 -15.63
CA TRP A 23 -21.41 12.24 -17.00
C TRP A 23 -19.95 12.51 -17.38
N SER A 24 -19.28 13.49 -16.74
CA SER A 24 -17.88 13.84 -17.00
C SER A 24 -16.88 12.88 -16.34
N ALA A 25 -17.34 12.06 -15.39
CA ALA A 25 -16.55 11.08 -14.68
C ALA A 25 -16.58 9.69 -15.36
N ALA A 26 -17.41 9.47 -16.37
CA ALA A 26 -17.46 8.19 -17.05
C ALA A 26 -16.20 7.99 -17.92
N LEU A 27 -15.52 6.85 -17.75
CA LEU A 27 -14.48 6.38 -18.65
C LEU A 27 -15.04 5.20 -19.44
N ASP A 28 -15.11 5.33 -20.76
CA ASP A 28 -15.70 4.31 -21.64
C ASP A 28 -15.02 2.93 -21.44
N GLY A 29 -15.84 1.90 -21.23
CA GLY A 29 -15.40 0.53 -21.01
C GLY A 29 -14.84 0.25 -19.61
N CYS A 30 -15.06 1.15 -18.65
CA CYS A 30 -14.70 0.98 -17.24
C CYS A 30 -15.90 1.15 -16.30
N LYS A 31 -15.97 0.29 -15.28
CA LYS A 31 -16.83 0.44 -14.12
C LYS A 31 -16.18 1.39 -13.11
N LEU A 32 -16.95 2.37 -12.63
CA LEU A 32 -16.53 3.34 -11.62
C LEU A 32 -17.00 2.93 -10.22
N PHE A 33 -16.07 2.93 -9.26
CA PHE A 33 -16.30 2.86 -7.82
C PHE A 33 -15.86 4.18 -7.20
N ARG A 34 -16.64 4.73 -6.26
CA ARG A 34 -16.38 6.06 -5.70
C ARG A 34 -16.75 6.13 -4.23
N THR A 35 -15.99 6.92 -3.47
CA THR A 35 -16.37 7.34 -2.12
C THR A 35 -16.73 8.82 -2.15
N HIS A 36 -17.67 9.22 -1.31
CA HIS A 36 -18.12 10.60 -1.17
C HIS A 36 -18.27 10.95 0.31
N ARG A 37 -17.68 12.07 0.74
CA ARG A 37 -17.92 12.64 2.07
C ARG A 37 -19.23 13.43 2.10
N GLN A 38 -20.21 12.97 2.86
CA GLN A 38 -21.46 13.72 3.04
C GLN A 38 -21.17 15.12 3.64
N GLY A 39 -21.43 16.18 2.86
CA GLY A 39 -21.32 17.57 3.32
C GLY A 39 -20.00 18.31 3.05
N ARG A 40 -19.02 17.69 2.37
CA ARG A 40 -17.82 18.40 1.88
C ARG A 40 -17.72 18.25 0.36
N ARG A 41 -17.50 19.37 -0.34
CA ARG A 41 -17.54 19.45 -1.82
C ARG A 41 -16.28 18.93 -2.53
N ASP A 42 -15.25 18.49 -1.79
CA ASP A 42 -13.88 18.69 -2.28
C ASP A 42 -12.95 17.45 -2.19
N GLU A 43 -13.41 16.31 -1.66
CA GLU A 43 -12.50 15.20 -1.34
C GLU A 43 -13.19 13.85 -1.57
N GLY A 44 -13.14 13.37 -2.81
CA GLY A 44 -13.56 12.03 -3.18
C GLY A 44 -12.39 11.21 -3.73
N MET A 45 -12.56 9.89 -3.76
CA MET A 45 -11.68 9.01 -4.53
C MET A 45 -12.50 8.30 -5.58
N ALA A 46 -11.86 8.05 -6.72
CA ALA A 46 -12.42 7.26 -7.80
C ALA A 46 -11.49 6.10 -8.14
N LEU A 47 -12.10 4.93 -8.31
CA LEU A 47 -11.45 3.73 -8.79
C LEU A 47 -12.18 3.25 -10.03
N TYR A 48 -11.48 3.28 -11.15
CA TYR A 48 -11.96 2.77 -12.43
C TYR A 48 -11.38 1.39 -12.68
N ILE A 49 -12.24 0.44 -13.05
CA ILE A 49 -11.83 -0.92 -13.41
C ILE A 49 -12.46 -1.28 -14.74
N ARG A 50 -11.67 -1.81 -15.68
CA ARG A 50 -12.17 -2.25 -16.99
C ARG A 50 -13.34 -3.23 -16.84
N GLU A 51 -14.42 -3.02 -17.59
CA GLU A 51 -15.66 -3.84 -17.51
C GLU A 51 -15.43 -5.33 -17.81
N ALA A 52 -14.38 -5.66 -18.55
CA ALA A 52 -13.97 -7.03 -18.83
C ALA A 52 -13.49 -7.79 -17.57
N LEU A 53 -13.22 -7.07 -16.46
CA LEU A 53 -12.89 -7.62 -15.16
C LEU A 53 -14.15 -7.66 -14.28
N ASN A 54 -14.35 -8.79 -13.61
CA ASN A 54 -15.46 -8.95 -12.69
C ASN A 54 -15.09 -8.34 -11.33
N ALA A 55 -15.52 -7.09 -11.11
CA ALA A 55 -15.21 -6.31 -9.92
C ALA A 55 -16.45 -6.04 -9.04
N MET A 56 -16.30 -6.29 -7.74
CA MET A 56 -17.30 -6.00 -6.69
C MET A 56 -16.68 -5.20 -5.57
N GLU A 57 -17.37 -4.14 -5.16
CA GLU A 57 -17.04 -3.39 -3.95
C GLU A 57 -17.28 -4.26 -2.70
N ILE A 58 -16.42 -4.11 -1.71
CA ILE A 58 -16.60 -4.65 -0.37
C ILE A 58 -17.08 -3.50 0.50
N GLU A 59 -18.33 -3.59 0.94
CA GLU A 59 -18.90 -2.64 1.88
C GLU A 59 -18.17 -2.75 3.23
N THR A 60 -17.78 -1.60 3.77
CA THR A 60 -17.27 -1.46 5.13
C THR A 60 -18.34 -0.77 5.97
N ASN A 61 -18.38 -1.10 7.26
CA ASN A 61 -19.39 -0.56 8.18
C ASN A 61 -19.06 0.85 8.69
N ASP A 62 -18.08 1.55 8.11
CA ASP A 62 -17.57 2.83 8.61
C ASP A 62 -17.31 3.80 7.45
N ASP A 63 -18.09 4.89 7.42
CA ASP A 63 -18.07 5.94 6.42
C ASP A 63 -17.07 7.08 6.72
N LYS A 64 -16.37 7.02 7.88
CA LYS A 64 -15.38 8.03 8.27
C LYS A 64 -14.04 7.80 7.60
N VAL A 65 -13.69 6.54 7.37
CA VAL A 65 -12.45 6.16 6.71
C VAL A 65 -12.59 6.39 5.21
N GLU A 66 -11.71 7.22 4.65
CA GLU A 66 -11.62 7.40 3.21
C GLU A 66 -10.85 6.24 2.57
N CYS A 67 -11.50 5.08 2.48
CA CYS A 67 -10.99 3.90 1.79
C CYS A 67 -12.07 3.26 0.90
N LEU A 68 -11.64 2.77 -0.26
CA LEU A 68 -12.44 1.95 -1.17
C LEU A 68 -11.77 0.58 -1.31
N TRP A 69 -12.54 -0.48 -1.11
CA TRP A 69 -12.09 -1.86 -1.23
C TRP A 69 -12.84 -2.55 -2.36
N VAL A 70 -12.13 -2.98 -3.40
CA VAL A 70 -12.74 -3.63 -4.55
C VAL A 70 -12.08 -4.97 -4.83
N ARG A 71 -12.89 -6.02 -4.82
CA ARG A 71 -12.47 -7.38 -5.17
C ARG A 71 -12.61 -7.60 -6.67
N ILE A 72 -11.50 -7.93 -7.32
CA ILE A 72 -11.44 -8.37 -8.72
C ILE A 72 -11.37 -9.90 -8.73
N ARG A 73 -12.38 -10.56 -9.32
CA ARG A 73 -12.41 -12.02 -9.35
C ARG A 73 -11.35 -12.61 -10.27
N GLY A 74 -10.67 -13.63 -9.78
CA GLY A 74 -9.76 -14.44 -10.58
C GLY A 74 -10.49 -15.22 -11.66
N LYS A 75 -9.83 -15.48 -12.79
CA LYS A 75 -10.33 -16.38 -13.85
C LYS A 75 -9.74 -17.78 -13.67
N ALA A 76 -10.48 -18.82 -14.05
CA ALA A 76 -9.99 -20.20 -14.16
C ALA A 76 -9.21 -20.70 -12.91
N ASN A 77 -9.85 -20.68 -11.75
CA ASN A 77 -9.31 -21.10 -10.44
C ASN A 77 -8.17 -20.24 -9.86
N LYS A 78 -7.90 -19.07 -10.45
CA LYS A 78 -6.99 -18.09 -9.84
C LYS A 78 -7.65 -17.43 -8.64
N ALA A 79 -6.83 -17.07 -7.65
CA ALA A 79 -7.29 -16.33 -6.49
C ALA A 79 -7.81 -14.94 -6.89
N ASP A 80 -8.80 -14.45 -6.15
CA ASP A 80 -9.25 -13.08 -6.27
C ASP A 80 -8.16 -12.12 -5.80
N ILE A 81 -8.12 -10.93 -6.42
CA ILE A 81 -7.25 -9.83 -6.00
C ILE A 81 -8.13 -8.79 -5.31
N LEU A 82 -7.74 -8.40 -4.11
CA LEU A 82 -8.33 -7.25 -3.44
C LEU A 82 -7.48 -6.00 -3.73
N VAL A 83 -8.13 -4.96 -4.24
CA VAL A 83 -7.53 -3.65 -4.47
C VAL A 83 -8.13 -2.66 -3.47
N GLY A 84 -7.27 -2.07 -2.64
CA GLY A 84 -7.58 -0.98 -1.73
C GLY A 84 -7.10 0.35 -2.28
N VAL A 85 -7.91 1.39 -2.16
CA VAL A 85 -7.53 2.78 -2.41
C VAL A 85 -7.86 3.58 -1.19
N CYS A 86 -6.88 4.23 -0.58
CA CYS A 86 -7.07 4.98 0.65
C CYS A 86 -6.46 6.38 0.55
N TYR A 87 -7.15 7.36 1.13
CA TYR A 87 -6.64 8.72 1.28
C TYR A 87 -6.66 9.08 2.77
N ARG A 88 -5.53 9.53 3.28
CA ARG A 88 -5.42 10.05 4.65
C ARG A 88 -5.21 11.56 4.58
N PRO A 89 -6.17 12.37 5.05
CA PRO A 89 -5.97 13.81 5.22
C PRO A 89 -4.78 14.12 6.15
N PRO A 90 -4.04 15.22 5.93
CA PRO A 90 -2.84 15.55 6.71
C PRO A 90 -3.11 15.72 8.22
N ASN A 91 -4.32 16.18 8.59
CA ASN A 91 -4.74 16.42 9.97
C ASN A 91 -5.81 15.42 10.44
N GLN A 92 -5.77 14.18 9.96
CA GLN A 92 -6.71 13.13 10.37
C GLN A 92 -6.60 12.81 11.87
N GLU A 93 -7.76 12.60 12.50
CA GLU A 93 -7.89 12.19 13.91
C GLU A 93 -7.40 10.75 14.13
N GLU A 94 -6.78 10.47 15.27
CA GLU A 94 -6.23 9.15 15.62
C GLU A 94 -7.33 8.07 15.63
N GLU A 95 -8.56 8.44 15.98
CA GLU A 95 -9.73 7.57 15.97
C GLU A 95 -10.05 7.05 14.55
N VAL A 96 -9.88 7.88 13.52
CA VAL A 96 -10.12 7.49 12.12
C VAL A 96 -8.98 6.61 11.63
N ASP A 97 -7.73 6.91 12.00
CA ASP A 97 -6.58 6.02 11.74
C ASP A 97 -6.82 4.62 12.36
N ASN A 98 -7.35 4.56 13.59
CA ASN A 98 -7.67 3.28 14.25
C ASN A 98 -8.78 2.49 13.54
N LEU A 99 -9.76 3.18 12.94
CA LEU A 99 -10.81 2.54 12.15
C LEU A 99 -10.23 1.96 10.86
N PHE A 100 -9.34 2.69 10.20
CA PHE A 100 -8.59 2.18 9.05
C PHE A 100 -7.79 0.92 9.40
N TYR A 101 -7.05 0.93 10.51
CA TYR A 101 -6.27 -0.25 10.94
C TYR A 101 -7.15 -1.48 11.21
N LYS A 102 -8.35 -1.29 11.77
CA LYS A 102 -9.31 -2.39 11.96
C LYS A 102 -9.78 -2.96 10.61
N GLN A 103 -10.13 -2.10 9.66
CA GLN A 103 -10.49 -2.54 8.31
C GLN A 103 -9.32 -3.30 7.67
N LEU A 104 -8.09 -2.78 7.80
CA LEU A 104 -6.88 -3.36 7.23
C LEU A 104 -6.64 -4.79 7.70
N VAL A 105 -6.82 -5.06 9.00
CA VAL A 105 -6.67 -6.40 9.59
C VAL A 105 -7.65 -7.42 8.99
N ASP A 106 -8.86 -6.99 8.62
CA ASP A 106 -9.84 -7.88 8.01
C ASP A 106 -9.51 -8.14 6.53
N VAL A 107 -9.11 -7.11 5.80
CA VAL A 107 -8.80 -7.23 4.36
C VAL A 107 -7.45 -7.88 4.07
N SER A 108 -6.46 -7.73 4.96
CA SER A 108 -5.10 -8.28 4.80
C SER A 108 -5.07 -9.81 4.81
N ARG A 109 -6.12 -10.45 5.35
CA ARG A 109 -6.35 -11.90 5.26
C ARG A 109 -6.61 -12.39 3.84
N SER A 110 -6.85 -11.48 2.89
CA SER A 110 -7.03 -11.84 1.48
C SER A 110 -5.72 -12.41 0.90
N PRO A 111 -5.74 -13.50 0.13
CA PRO A 111 -4.53 -14.13 -0.43
C PRO A 111 -3.70 -13.23 -1.36
N ALA A 112 -4.32 -12.19 -1.92
CA ALA A 112 -3.68 -11.17 -2.73
C ALA A 112 -4.34 -9.82 -2.45
N LEU A 113 -3.59 -8.92 -1.82
CA LEU A 113 -3.99 -7.55 -1.52
C LEU A 113 -2.98 -6.59 -2.14
N VAL A 114 -3.49 -5.63 -2.90
CA VAL A 114 -2.77 -4.43 -3.34
C VAL A 114 -3.45 -3.22 -2.71
N LEU A 115 -2.69 -2.38 -2.02
CA LEU A 115 -3.20 -1.16 -1.40
C LEU A 115 -2.43 0.03 -1.97
N VAL A 116 -3.16 1.02 -2.49
CA VAL A 116 -2.60 2.27 -3.01
C VAL A 116 -3.19 3.43 -2.22
N GLY A 117 -2.40 4.45 -1.92
CA GLY A 117 -2.95 5.61 -1.24
C GLY A 117 -1.98 6.74 -0.97
N ASP A 118 -2.51 7.93 -0.75
CA ASP A 118 -1.78 9.06 -0.20
C ASP A 118 -1.94 9.07 1.32
N SER A 119 -0.80 8.90 2.01
CA SER A 119 -0.74 8.84 3.46
C SER A 119 -0.70 10.22 4.13
N ASN A 120 -0.23 11.25 3.43
CA ASN A 120 0.17 12.53 4.03
C ASN A 120 1.03 12.39 5.32
N LEU A 121 1.95 11.42 5.35
CA LEU A 121 2.90 11.19 6.46
C LEU A 121 4.35 11.52 6.03
N PRO A 122 4.72 12.81 5.93
CA PRO A 122 6.01 13.23 5.40
C PRO A 122 7.20 12.92 6.32
N ASP A 123 6.96 12.60 7.59
CA ASP A 123 8.01 12.32 8.58
C ASP A 123 8.48 10.86 8.59
N ILE A 124 7.99 10.04 7.67
CA ILE A 124 8.45 8.66 7.48
C ILE A 124 9.77 8.67 6.70
N CYS A 125 10.80 8.10 7.30
CA CYS A 125 12.05 7.76 6.64
C CYS A 125 12.00 6.31 6.15
N TRP A 126 11.70 6.13 4.86
CA TRP A 126 11.55 4.81 4.24
C TRP A 126 12.86 4.02 4.14
N GLU A 127 14.01 4.70 3.99
CA GLU A 127 15.32 4.04 3.96
C GLU A 127 15.65 3.32 5.27
N LEU A 128 15.26 3.94 6.39
CA LEU A 128 15.50 3.40 7.73
C LEU A 128 14.29 2.66 8.31
N ASN A 129 13.15 2.69 7.61
CA ASN A 129 11.85 2.24 8.09
C ASN A 129 11.51 2.81 9.49
N THR A 130 11.69 4.13 9.67
CA THR A 130 11.42 4.83 10.93
C THR A 130 10.57 6.07 10.70
N ALA A 131 9.95 6.59 11.76
CA ALA A 131 9.23 7.86 11.70
C ALA A 131 9.35 8.65 13.01
N GLU A 132 9.32 9.98 12.92
CA GLU A 132 9.46 10.86 14.09
C GLU A 132 8.18 10.87 14.93
N LYS A 133 7.02 11.00 14.28
CA LYS A 133 5.73 11.13 14.95
C LYS A 133 5.19 9.78 15.36
N ARG A 134 4.46 9.78 16.49
CA ARG A 134 3.80 8.58 17.02
C ARG A 134 2.85 7.94 16.01
N TRP A 135 2.05 8.74 15.31
CA TRP A 135 1.04 8.26 14.36
C TRP A 135 1.69 7.57 13.15
N SER A 136 2.77 8.14 12.63
CA SER A 136 3.54 7.59 11.52
C SER A 136 4.23 6.27 11.90
N ARG A 137 4.73 6.16 13.13
CA ARG A 137 5.23 4.87 13.67
C ARG A 137 4.14 3.81 13.76
N ARG A 138 2.96 4.18 14.27
CA ARG A 138 1.80 3.27 14.33
C ARG A 138 1.35 2.82 12.94
N PHE A 139 1.43 3.69 11.94
CA PHE A 139 1.16 3.34 10.55
C PHE A 139 2.15 2.28 10.04
N LEU A 140 3.46 2.47 10.25
CA LEU A 140 4.48 1.50 9.87
C LEU A 140 4.29 0.15 10.56
N GLU A 141 4.09 0.16 11.89
CA GLU A 141 3.80 -1.05 12.69
C GLU A 141 2.58 -1.78 12.12
N CYS A 142 1.50 -1.07 11.78
CA CYS A 142 0.30 -1.68 11.23
C CYS A 142 0.53 -2.29 9.85
N MET A 143 1.32 -1.66 8.97
CA MET A 143 1.66 -2.25 7.67
C MET A 143 2.49 -3.53 7.84
N GLU A 144 3.47 -3.52 8.74
CA GLU A 144 4.33 -4.66 9.03
C GLU A 144 3.54 -5.84 9.66
N ASP A 145 2.70 -5.56 10.66
CA ASP A 145 1.83 -6.55 11.31
C ASP A 145 0.88 -7.24 10.32
N ASN A 146 0.50 -6.55 9.24
CA ASN A 146 -0.35 -7.06 8.16
C ASN A 146 0.44 -7.60 6.96
N VAL A 147 1.76 -7.73 7.08
CA VAL A 147 2.66 -8.28 6.04
C VAL A 147 2.59 -7.48 4.74
N LEU A 148 2.38 -6.17 4.83
CA LEU A 148 2.31 -5.27 3.68
C LEU A 148 3.68 -4.66 3.40
N SER A 149 4.24 -4.97 2.23
CA SER A 149 5.52 -4.43 1.79
C SER A 149 5.30 -3.21 0.89
N GLN A 150 5.92 -2.08 1.23
CA GLN A 150 5.92 -0.87 0.41
C GLN A 150 6.82 -1.04 -0.81
N LEU A 151 6.32 -0.68 -2.00
CA LEU A 151 6.98 -0.95 -3.29
C LEU A 151 7.40 0.31 -4.05
N VAL A 152 7.02 1.50 -3.60
CA VAL A 152 7.49 2.75 -4.19
C VAL A 152 8.88 3.06 -3.64
N SER A 153 9.80 3.43 -4.53
CA SER A 153 11.20 3.76 -4.20
C SER A 153 11.60 5.19 -4.56
N GLU A 154 10.70 5.97 -5.11
CA GLU A 154 10.96 7.34 -5.59
C GLU A 154 9.97 8.33 -4.96
N PRO A 155 10.37 9.59 -4.73
CA PRO A 155 9.47 10.63 -4.25
C PRO A 155 8.27 10.83 -5.17
N THR A 156 7.09 11.04 -4.58
CA THR A 156 5.83 11.22 -5.31
C THR A 156 5.27 12.64 -5.14
N ARG A 157 5.86 13.46 -4.28
CA ARG A 157 5.53 14.88 -4.14
C ARG A 157 6.77 15.68 -3.73
N GLY A 158 7.39 16.36 -4.69
CA GLY A 158 8.66 17.05 -4.44
C GLY A 158 9.75 16.04 -4.09
N GLU A 159 10.35 16.18 -2.90
CA GLU A 159 11.39 15.27 -2.40
C GLU A 159 10.83 14.23 -1.40
N THR A 160 9.50 14.19 -1.21
CA THR A 160 8.85 13.32 -0.23
C THR A 160 8.04 12.22 -0.93
N MET A 161 8.07 11.01 -0.37
CA MET A 161 7.24 9.89 -0.79
C MET A 161 5.99 9.82 0.10
N LEU A 162 4.86 10.28 -0.45
CA LEU A 162 3.56 10.34 0.25
C LEU A 162 2.54 9.36 -0.32
N ASP A 163 2.61 9.13 -1.63
CA ASP A 163 1.81 8.17 -2.36
C ASP A 163 2.50 6.80 -2.29
N LEU A 164 1.80 5.82 -1.76
CA LEU A 164 2.34 4.53 -1.39
C LEU A 164 1.64 3.41 -2.15
N LEU A 165 2.35 2.30 -2.35
CA LEU A 165 1.90 1.09 -3.03
C LEU A 165 2.37 -0.11 -2.24
N PHE A 166 1.43 -0.73 -1.53
CA PHE A 166 1.68 -1.93 -0.75
C PHE A 166 1.16 -3.19 -1.43
N ALA A 167 1.87 -4.30 -1.21
CA ALA A 167 1.38 -5.63 -1.53
C ALA A 167 1.66 -6.61 -0.39
N ASN A 168 0.76 -7.57 -0.17
CA ASN A 168 0.94 -8.60 0.87
C ASN A 168 1.58 -9.91 0.38
N ARG A 169 1.93 -9.96 -0.91
CA ARG A 169 2.50 -11.15 -1.55
C ARG A 169 3.59 -10.75 -2.52
N GLU A 170 4.76 -11.35 -2.38
CA GLU A 170 5.86 -11.18 -3.31
C GLU A 170 5.44 -11.59 -4.74
N GLY A 171 5.83 -10.79 -5.74
CA GLY A 171 5.51 -11.02 -7.14
C GLY A 171 4.05 -10.76 -7.53
N LEU A 172 3.18 -10.31 -6.61
CA LEU A 172 1.84 -9.84 -6.94
C LEU A 172 1.87 -8.52 -7.73
N VAL A 173 2.84 -7.67 -7.43
CA VAL A 173 3.05 -6.38 -8.07
C VAL A 173 4.47 -6.33 -8.65
N GLY A 174 4.62 -5.70 -9.81
CA GLY A 174 5.93 -5.42 -10.42
C GLY A 174 5.87 -4.26 -11.40
N ASP A 175 6.99 -3.97 -12.05
CA ASP A 175 7.14 -2.86 -13.00
C ASP A 175 6.70 -1.50 -12.39
N VAL A 176 6.98 -1.30 -11.10
CA VAL A 176 6.60 -0.09 -10.37
C VAL A 176 7.47 1.07 -10.81
N MET A 177 6.83 2.18 -11.19
CA MET A 177 7.52 3.38 -11.63
C MET A 177 6.75 4.65 -11.26
N VAL A 178 7.49 5.66 -10.83
CA VAL A 178 6.95 7.00 -10.61
C VAL A 178 7.08 7.79 -11.91
N ARG A 179 5.93 8.18 -12.47
CA ARG A 179 5.81 8.98 -13.68
C ARG A 179 5.63 10.44 -13.29
N GLY A 180 6.26 11.31 -14.09
CA GLY A 180 6.15 12.76 -13.98
C GLY A 180 4.71 13.27 -13.76
N ARG A 181 4.57 14.45 -13.15
CA ARG A 181 3.29 15.05 -12.77
C ARG A 181 2.27 15.04 -13.89
N LEU A 182 1.06 14.59 -13.54
CA LEU A 182 -0.07 14.74 -14.42
C LEU A 182 -0.65 16.16 -14.30
N ARG A 183 -0.60 16.93 -15.40
CA ARG A 183 -1.16 18.29 -15.51
C ARG A 183 -0.56 19.26 -14.49
N LYS A 184 -1.37 19.76 -13.56
CA LYS A 184 -1.01 20.74 -12.52
C LYS A 184 -0.98 20.10 -11.13
N SER A 185 -1.02 18.77 -11.05
CA SER A 185 -0.93 18.07 -9.77
C SER A 185 0.40 18.37 -9.09
N GLY A 186 0.38 18.53 -7.77
CA GLY A 186 1.60 18.52 -6.96
C GLY A 186 2.21 17.12 -6.83
N HIS A 187 1.42 16.09 -7.14
CA HIS A 187 1.79 14.68 -7.03
C HIS A 187 2.20 14.09 -8.39
N GLU A 188 3.19 13.21 -8.34
CA GLU A 188 3.64 12.34 -9.42
C GLU A 188 2.68 11.12 -9.53
N MET A 189 2.58 10.51 -10.71
CA MET A 189 1.73 9.33 -10.93
C MET A 189 2.51 8.05 -10.62
N ILE A 190 1.88 7.04 -10.02
CA ILE A 190 2.48 5.71 -9.87
C ILE A 190 1.87 4.77 -10.91
N GLU A 191 2.72 4.17 -11.74
CA GLU A 191 2.34 3.12 -12.70
C GLU A 191 2.95 1.79 -12.27
N PHE A 192 2.18 0.70 -12.38
CA PHE A 192 2.63 -0.64 -11.99
C PHE A 192 1.77 -1.73 -12.63
N SER A 193 2.29 -2.96 -12.63
CA SER A 193 1.61 -4.18 -13.07
C SER A 193 1.10 -4.98 -11.88
N ILE A 194 -0.14 -5.49 -11.95
CA ILE A 194 -0.68 -6.48 -10.99
C ILE A 194 -0.77 -7.84 -11.66
N PHE A 195 -0.11 -8.84 -11.09
CA PHE A 195 -0.09 -10.21 -11.60
C PHE A 195 -1.07 -11.10 -10.83
N GLY A 196 -2.13 -11.54 -11.52
CA GLY A 196 -3.06 -12.55 -11.00
C GLY A 196 -2.47 -13.96 -10.89
N GLU A 197 -1.21 -14.14 -11.29
CA GLU A 197 -0.45 -15.38 -11.14
C GLU A 197 0.60 -15.20 -10.06
N THR A 198 0.89 -16.26 -9.30
CA THR A 198 2.16 -16.33 -8.59
C THR A 198 3.24 -16.47 -9.66
N ARG A 199 3.98 -15.41 -9.97
CA ARG A 199 5.28 -15.61 -10.59
C ARG A 199 6.07 -16.44 -9.57
N ARG A 200 6.33 -17.72 -9.87
CA ARG A 200 7.45 -18.42 -9.23
C ARG A 200 8.68 -17.64 -9.66
N GLY A 201 9.04 -16.61 -8.90
CA GLY A 201 10.36 -16.03 -9.00
C GLY A 201 11.33 -17.19 -8.80
N PHE A 202 12.22 -17.40 -9.76
CA PHE A 202 13.48 -18.07 -9.47
C PHE A 202 14.26 -17.15 -8.54
N ASN A 203 13.86 -17.11 -7.28
CA ASN A 203 14.74 -16.65 -6.23
C ASN A 203 15.44 -17.92 -5.77
N GLU A 204 16.75 -18.00 -6.00
CA GLU A 204 17.63 -18.69 -5.05
C GLU A 204 17.55 -17.90 -3.74
N THR A 205 16.40 -17.93 -3.07
CA THR A 205 16.37 -17.73 -1.64
C THR A 205 17.08 -18.96 -1.10
N SER A 206 18.36 -18.79 -0.73
CA SER A 206 18.97 -19.68 0.24
C SER A 206 18.15 -19.54 1.52
N THR A 207 17.03 -20.25 1.61
CA THR A 207 16.39 -20.53 2.89
C THR A 207 17.48 -21.19 3.72
N LEU A 208 17.99 -20.46 4.71
CA LEU A 208 18.76 -21.07 5.78
C LEU A 208 17.84 -22.11 6.40
N ASP A 209 18.10 -23.37 6.09
CA ASP A 209 17.38 -24.50 6.67
C ASP A 209 17.76 -24.59 8.15
N VAL A 210 17.00 -23.88 8.98
CA VAL A 210 17.20 -23.83 10.44
C VAL A 210 17.05 -25.23 11.05
N GLN A 211 16.38 -26.17 10.38
CA GLN A 211 16.28 -27.56 10.84
C GLN A 211 17.59 -28.34 10.65
N ARG A 212 18.46 -27.91 9.72
CA ARG A 212 19.81 -28.47 9.50
C ARG A 212 20.93 -27.61 10.08
N ALA A 213 20.61 -26.53 10.79
CA ALA A 213 21.62 -25.71 11.46
C ALA A 213 22.29 -26.50 12.60
N ASP A 214 23.62 -26.59 12.58
CA ASP A 214 24.38 -27.13 13.71
C ASP A 214 24.44 -26.10 14.84
N PHE A 215 23.42 -26.15 15.71
CA PHE A 215 23.34 -25.30 16.90
C PHE A 215 24.53 -25.45 17.84
N GLY A 216 25.21 -26.61 17.83
CA GLY A 216 26.43 -26.84 18.63
C GLY A 216 27.65 -26.11 18.08
N LEU A 217 27.79 -26.03 16.75
CA LEU A 217 28.82 -25.23 16.10
C LEU A 217 28.54 -23.73 16.29
N ASN A 218 27.29 -23.29 16.06
CA ASN A 218 26.89 -21.89 16.22
C ASN A 218 27.13 -21.39 17.65
N LYS A 219 26.78 -22.19 18.67
CA LYS A 219 27.05 -21.85 20.07
C LYS A 219 28.54 -21.68 20.36
N ARG A 220 29.40 -22.56 19.80
CA ARG A 220 30.86 -22.47 19.96
C ARG A 220 31.45 -21.23 19.26
N LEU A 221 30.92 -20.87 18.09
CA LEU A 221 31.35 -19.67 17.37
C LEU A 221 30.93 -18.39 18.10
N ILE A 222 29.68 -18.33 18.59
CA ILE A 222 29.16 -17.21 19.39
C ILE A 222 29.95 -17.03 20.69
N GLN A 223 30.35 -18.12 21.35
CA GLN A 223 31.17 -18.06 22.57
C GLN A 223 32.60 -17.56 22.33
N ARG A 224 33.10 -17.67 21.10
CA ARG A 224 34.43 -17.17 20.72
C ARG A 224 34.44 -15.69 20.36
N VAL A 225 33.28 -15.06 20.23
CA VAL A 225 33.20 -13.63 19.97
C VAL A 225 33.62 -12.89 21.24
N PRO A 226 34.63 -11.99 21.18
CA PRO A 226 35.05 -11.20 22.33
C PRO A 226 34.04 -10.07 22.57
N TRP A 227 32.89 -10.43 23.16
CA TRP A 227 31.75 -9.53 23.35
C TRP A 227 32.11 -8.26 24.12
N GLU A 228 33.03 -8.35 25.08
CA GLU A 228 33.52 -7.18 25.85
C GLU A 228 34.22 -6.15 24.96
N ALA A 229 34.98 -6.58 23.95
CA ALA A 229 35.58 -5.68 22.98
C ALA A 229 34.54 -5.17 21.97
N ALA A 230 33.62 -6.04 21.54
CA ALA A 230 32.57 -5.70 20.58
C ALA A 230 31.54 -4.70 21.12
N LEU A 231 31.34 -4.69 22.44
CA LEU A 231 30.33 -3.88 23.13
C LEU A 231 30.94 -2.71 23.92
N LYS A 232 32.26 -2.54 23.91
CA LYS A 232 33.00 -1.59 24.76
C LYS A 232 32.55 -0.12 24.65
N ASN A 233 31.88 0.26 23.56
CA ASN A 233 31.35 1.60 23.33
C ASN A 233 29.85 1.62 22.95
N LYS A 234 29.15 0.50 23.12
CA LYS A 234 27.70 0.42 22.87
C LYS A 234 26.99 0.48 24.23
N GLY A 235 26.83 1.69 24.75
CA GLY A 235 26.00 1.93 25.92
C GLY A 235 24.54 1.56 25.64
N VAL A 236 23.88 0.97 26.63
CA VAL A 236 22.43 0.78 26.63
C VAL A 236 21.81 2.16 26.86
N GLN A 237 20.97 2.64 25.94
CA GLN A 237 20.00 3.68 26.31
C GLN A 237 18.92 2.97 27.11
N GLU A 238 18.90 3.19 28.43
CA GLU A 238 17.78 2.81 29.26
C GLU A 238 16.56 3.65 28.82
N GLY A 239 15.56 2.96 28.29
CA GLY A 239 14.21 3.47 28.04
C GLY A 239 13.20 2.52 28.69
#